data_AF-A0A0P9GEF9-F1
#
_entry.id   AF-A0A0P9GEF9-F1
#
_cell.length_a   1.000
_cell.length_b   1.000
_cell.length_c   1.000
_cell.angle_alpha   90.00
_cell.angle_beta   90.00
_cell.angle_gamma   90.00
#
_symmetry.space_group_name_H-M   'P 1'
#
loop_
_entity.id
_entity.type
_entity.pdbx_description
1 polymer ?
#
loop_
_entity_poly.entity_id
_entity_poly.type
_entity_poly.pdbx_seq_one_letter_code
_entity_poly.pdbx_strand_id
1 'polypeptide(L)'
;MDTKQLACAPTSLILASYFVPFMASVTSKGKSSMAVEPHQIYQSMMLEIKVRIRAVDSKLEGSDKYLSSLDTEFCFLQIRKIVEQICFSSILCDQERYRDFRKLEGMTSDDDSGSYEDDWNSRVILSKLKDISPHFMPIPLGERQTNGNEHHFERADVNATHTKLIKIFKKCGSFMHIPKPFGEEYESHINKQRNRYNQATETIKGYSQYFKDLLWHHAAVGLEYSDSSNGLEALDAASPKTAWLVNFEDYESDHISIVLAQAE
;
A
#
# COMPACT_ATOMS: atom_id res chain seq x y z
N MET A 1 32.20 31.40 5.09
CA MET A 1 32.04 30.55 6.27
C MET A 1 31.04 31.24 7.17
N ASP A 2 29.78 30.78 7.17
CA ASP A 2 28.90 31.05 8.29
C ASP A 2 27.81 29.97 8.34
N THR A 3 27.92 29.14 9.36
CA THR A 3 27.02 28.04 9.72
C THR A 3 25.85 28.60 10.51
N LYS A 4 24.63 28.48 10.00
CA LYS A 4 23.41 28.59 10.82
C LYS A 4 22.70 27.24 10.87
N GLN A 5 22.80 26.63 12.05
CA GLN A 5 21.90 25.59 12.54
C GLN A 5 20.45 26.07 12.44
N LEU A 6 19.59 25.26 11.84
CA LEU A 6 18.15 25.34 12.02
C LEU A 6 17.72 24.10 12.78
N ALA A 7 17.25 24.35 14.00
CA ALA A 7 16.74 23.36 14.93
C ALA A 7 15.47 22.69 14.37
N CYS A 8 15.40 21.38 14.59
CA CYS A 8 14.25 20.54 14.30
C CYS A 8 13.12 20.87 15.30
N ALA A 9 11.99 21.37 14.82
CA ALA A 9 10.76 21.49 15.61
C ALA A 9 9.94 20.19 15.47
N PRO A 10 9.23 19.73 16.52
CA PRO A 10 8.43 18.51 16.47
C PRO A 10 7.13 18.77 15.71
N THR A 11 6.93 18.12 14.57
CA THR A 11 5.68 18.18 13.81
C THR A 11 4.63 17.29 14.49
N SER A 12 3.92 17.84 15.47
CA SER A 12 2.61 17.33 15.86
C SER A 12 1.64 17.57 14.70
N LEU A 13 1.21 16.51 14.02
CA LEU A 13 0.13 16.55 13.04
C LEU A 13 -1.20 16.77 13.79
N ILE A 14 -1.63 18.02 13.88
CA ILE A 14 -2.99 18.38 14.27
C ILE A 14 -3.86 18.14 13.03
N LEU A 15 -4.64 17.07 13.01
CA LEU A 15 -5.81 16.92 12.13
C LEU A 15 -6.90 17.86 12.67
N ALA A 16 -6.71 19.16 12.44
CA ALA A 16 -7.69 20.18 12.79
C ALA A 16 -8.86 20.11 11.80
N SER A 17 -9.98 19.57 12.29
CA SER A 17 -11.33 20.12 12.06
C SER A 17 -11.69 20.52 10.62
N TYR A 18 -11.85 19.54 9.73
CA TYR A 18 -12.72 19.65 8.55
C TYR A 18 -13.33 18.27 8.25
N PHE A 19 -14.34 17.87 9.01
CA PHE A 19 -15.26 16.80 8.63
C PHE A 19 -16.68 17.35 8.85
N VAL A 20 -17.37 17.63 7.75
CA VAL A 20 -18.78 18.07 7.69
C VAL A 20 -19.66 16.81 7.78
N PRO A 21 -20.91 16.88 8.30
CA PRO A 21 -21.72 15.70 8.63
C PRO A 21 -22.01 14.82 7.42
N PHE A 22 -21.96 13.50 7.61
CA PHE A 22 -22.16 12.47 6.60
C PHE A 22 -23.61 11.99 6.57
N MET A 23 -24.33 12.12 5.45
CA MET A 23 -25.63 11.47 5.21
C MET A 23 -25.54 10.45 4.07
N ALA A 24 -25.79 9.18 4.36
CA ALA A 24 -25.84 8.12 3.36
C ALA A 24 -27.17 8.17 2.56
N SER A 25 -27.10 8.40 1.25
CA SER A 25 -28.25 8.26 0.34
C SER A 25 -28.02 7.12 -0.66
N VAL A 26 -29.01 6.23 -0.78
CA VAL A 26 -28.99 5.08 -1.71
C VAL A 26 -29.81 5.44 -2.95
N THR A 27 -29.17 5.54 -4.11
CA THR A 27 -29.87 5.64 -5.39
C THR A 27 -29.49 4.48 -6.33
N SER A 28 -30.49 3.67 -6.68
CA SER A 28 -30.40 2.61 -7.68
C SER A 28 -30.88 3.13 -9.04
N LYS A 29 -30.06 3.01 -10.10
CA LYS A 29 -30.51 3.11 -11.49
C LYS A 29 -29.63 2.30 -12.46
N GLY A 30 -30.30 1.42 -13.22
CA GLY A 30 -30.09 1.23 -14.67
C GLY A 30 -29.00 0.28 -15.14
N LYS A 31 -29.40 -0.80 -15.83
CA LYS A 31 -28.55 -1.72 -16.59
C LYS A 31 -27.63 -0.98 -17.58
N SER A 32 -26.35 -0.92 -17.27
CA SER A 32 -25.25 -0.69 -18.21
C SER A 32 -24.48 -2.01 -18.36
N SER A 33 -23.80 -2.24 -19.49
CA SER A 33 -22.70 -3.21 -19.56
C SER A 33 -21.82 -2.96 -18.33
N MET A 34 -21.85 -3.86 -17.32
CA MET A 34 -21.34 -3.53 -15.99
C MET A 34 -19.82 -3.32 -16.07
N ALA A 35 -19.41 -2.08 -16.30
CA ALA A 35 -18.06 -1.64 -16.00
C ALA A 35 -17.85 -1.94 -14.53
N VAL A 36 -16.80 -2.69 -14.22
CA VAL A 36 -16.46 -3.04 -12.84
C VAL A 36 -15.99 -1.77 -12.17
N GLU A 37 -16.64 -1.39 -11.07
CA GLU A 37 -16.31 -0.17 -10.36
C GLU A 37 -14.93 -0.31 -9.67
N PRO A 38 -14.11 0.76 -9.56
CA PRO A 38 -12.77 0.67 -8.98
C PRO A 38 -12.71 0.05 -7.58
N HIS A 39 -13.70 0.32 -6.74
CA HIS A 39 -13.79 -0.26 -5.40
C HIS A 39 -14.01 -1.79 -5.41
N GLN A 40 -14.66 -2.34 -6.44
CA GLN A 40 -14.85 -3.79 -6.61
C GLN A 40 -13.56 -4.48 -7.04
N ILE A 41 -12.76 -3.80 -7.89
CA ILE A 41 -11.41 -4.25 -8.23
C ILE A 41 -10.54 -4.25 -6.98
N TYR A 42 -10.57 -3.15 -6.21
CA TYR A 42 -9.85 -3.02 -4.94
C TYR A 42 -10.21 -4.15 -3.96
N GLN A 43 -11.51 -4.41 -3.78
CA GLN A 43 -12.01 -5.49 -2.92
C GLN A 43 -11.42 -6.85 -3.32
N SER A 44 -11.42 -7.15 -4.61
CA SER A 44 -10.86 -8.40 -5.15
C SER A 44 -9.35 -8.50 -4.86
N MET A 45 -8.61 -7.42 -5.05
CA MET A 45 -7.18 -7.37 -4.73
C MET A 45 -6.90 -7.52 -3.24
N MET A 46 -7.74 -6.95 -2.37
CA MET A 46 -7.63 -7.11 -0.91
C MET A 46 -7.88 -8.56 -0.48
N LEU A 47 -8.86 -9.24 -1.10
CA LEU A 47 -9.10 -10.65 -0.85
C LEU A 47 -7.88 -11.50 -1.25
N GLU A 48 -7.29 -11.24 -2.42
CA GLU A 48 -6.05 -11.93 -2.82
C GLU A 48 -4.89 -11.68 -1.85
N ILE A 49 -4.73 -10.45 -1.35
CA ILE A 49 -3.74 -10.14 -0.31
C ILE A 49 -4.01 -10.97 0.95
N LYS A 50 -5.26 -11.02 1.43
CA LYS A 50 -5.65 -11.81 2.60
C LYS A 50 -5.32 -13.30 2.42
N VAL A 51 -5.60 -13.88 1.24
CA VAL A 51 -5.21 -15.25 0.89
C VAL A 51 -3.69 -15.44 0.97
N ARG A 52 -2.90 -14.48 0.45
CA ARG A 52 -1.44 -14.55 0.52
C ARG A 52 -0.90 -14.45 1.95
N ILE A 53 -1.49 -13.60 2.80
CA ILE A 53 -1.13 -13.50 4.21
C ILE A 53 -1.38 -14.85 4.90
N ARG A 54 -2.57 -15.45 4.71
CA ARG A 54 -2.88 -16.79 5.23
C ARG A 54 -1.89 -17.86 4.76
N ALA A 55 -1.52 -17.83 3.48
CA ALA A 55 -0.54 -18.76 2.94
C ALA A 55 0.84 -18.60 3.60
N VAL A 56 1.27 -17.36 3.90
CA VAL A 56 2.51 -17.10 4.65
C VAL A 56 2.40 -17.60 6.08
N ASP A 57 1.30 -17.29 6.77
CA ASP A 57 1.09 -17.68 8.17
C ASP A 57 1.01 -19.19 8.35
N SER A 58 0.34 -19.90 7.44
CA SER A 58 0.30 -21.38 7.46
C SER A 58 1.68 -22.03 7.34
N LYS A 59 2.68 -21.33 6.74
CA LYS A 59 4.07 -21.81 6.72
C LYS A 59 4.79 -21.53 8.02
N LEU A 60 4.42 -20.43 8.70
CA LEU A 60 4.97 -20.07 10.00
C LEU A 60 4.42 -20.99 11.11
N GLU A 61 3.15 -21.36 11.02
CA GLU A 61 2.49 -22.34 11.89
C GLU A 61 3.14 -23.72 11.72
N GLY A 62 3.75 -24.24 12.79
CA GLY A 62 4.52 -25.50 12.76
C GLY A 62 6.03 -25.35 12.56
N SER A 63 6.54 -24.11 12.43
CA SER A 63 7.98 -23.85 12.42
C SER A 63 8.48 -23.43 13.81
N ASP A 64 8.92 -24.40 14.62
CA ASP A 64 9.39 -24.14 15.99
C ASP A 64 10.73 -23.39 16.05
N LYS A 65 11.49 -23.36 14.94
CA LYS A 65 12.76 -22.60 14.85
C LYS A 65 13.00 -21.90 13.52
N TYR A 66 13.00 -22.64 12.40
CA TYR A 66 13.35 -22.11 11.08
C TYR A 66 12.47 -22.69 10.00
N LEU A 67 12.15 -21.87 9.00
CA LEU A 67 11.53 -22.34 7.75
C LEU A 67 12.55 -23.09 6.91
N SER A 68 12.08 -24.03 6.09
CA SER A 68 12.90 -24.58 5.03
C SER A 68 13.30 -23.48 4.03
N SER A 69 14.36 -23.68 3.24
CA SER A 69 14.77 -22.70 2.24
C SER A 69 13.67 -22.42 1.20
N LEU A 70 12.95 -23.47 0.78
CA LEU A 70 11.87 -23.34 -0.19
C LEU A 70 10.65 -22.63 0.41
N ASP A 71 10.28 -22.92 1.66
CA ASP A 71 9.20 -22.18 2.32
C ASP A 71 9.59 -20.72 2.58
N THR A 72 10.86 -20.45 2.87
CA THR A 72 11.39 -19.08 2.99
C THR A 72 11.26 -18.31 1.68
N GLU A 73 11.67 -18.90 0.56
CA GLU A 73 11.56 -18.28 -0.77
C GLU A 73 10.10 -18.07 -1.16
N PHE A 74 9.24 -19.07 -0.92
CA PHE A 74 7.80 -18.95 -1.11
C PHE A 74 7.23 -17.76 -0.33
N CYS A 75 7.53 -17.64 0.96
CA CYS A 75 7.03 -16.55 1.80
C CYS A 75 7.50 -15.17 1.29
N PHE A 76 8.78 -15.02 0.95
CA PHE A 76 9.28 -13.76 0.39
C PHE A 76 8.66 -13.41 -0.96
N LEU A 77 8.35 -14.40 -1.79
CA LEU A 77 7.62 -14.20 -3.05
C LEU A 77 6.20 -13.70 -2.77
N GLN A 78 5.45 -14.33 -1.86
CA GLN A 78 4.10 -13.90 -1.52
C GLN A 78 4.08 -12.49 -0.92
N ILE A 79 5.00 -12.20 0.01
CA ILE A 79 5.18 -10.87 0.61
C ILE A 79 5.49 -9.83 -0.47
N ARG A 80 6.34 -10.16 -1.45
CA ARG A 80 6.60 -9.25 -2.59
C ARG A 80 5.33 -8.97 -3.38
N LYS A 81 4.55 -10.00 -3.71
CA LYS A 81 3.27 -9.83 -4.42
C LYS A 81 2.27 -9.00 -3.63
N ILE A 82 2.23 -9.13 -2.30
CA ILE A 82 1.41 -8.26 -1.44
C ILE A 82 1.81 -6.80 -1.62
N VAL A 83 3.12 -6.47 -1.61
CA VAL A 83 3.58 -5.08 -1.85
C VAL A 83 3.18 -4.58 -3.24
N GLU A 84 3.32 -5.42 -4.26
CA GLU A 84 2.91 -5.09 -5.63
C GLU A 84 1.39 -4.83 -5.71
N GLN A 85 0.58 -5.66 -5.06
CA GLN A 85 -0.88 -5.49 -5.01
C GLN A 85 -1.29 -4.23 -4.24
N ILE A 86 -0.66 -3.93 -3.10
CA ILE A 86 -0.90 -2.66 -2.38
C ILE A 86 -0.59 -1.47 -3.29
N CYS A 87 0.55 -1.51 -3.99
CA CYS A 87 0.96 -0.46 -4.91
C CYS A 87 -0.09 -0.19 -6.01
N PHE A 88 -0.53 -1.24 -6.71
CA PHE A 88 -1.49 -1.11 -7.81
C PHE A 88 -2.89 -0.76 -7.31
N SER A 89 -3.35 -1.37 -6.23
CA SER A 89 -4.67 -1.09 -5.66
C SER A 89 -4.78 0.34 -5.14
N SER A 90 -3.69 0.91 -4.61
CA SER A 90 -3.69 2.29 -4.12
C SER A 90 -3.97 3.31 -5.23
N ILE A 91 -3.60 3.02 -6.48
CA ILE A 91 -3.90 3.88 -7.63
C ILE A 91 -5.41 3.94 -7.89
N LEU A 92 -6.17 2.87 -7.60
CA LEU A 92 -7.60 2.78 -7.96
C LEU A 92 -8.47 3.86 -7.32
N CYS A 93 -8.11 4.38 -6.15
CA CYS A 93 -8.87 5.43 -5.45
C CYS A 93 -8.72 6.81 -6.11
N ASP A 94 -7.63 7.03 -6.84
CA ASP A 94 -7.28 8.32 -7.45
C ASP A 94 -6.55 8.09 -8.79
N GLN A 95 -7.17 7.25 -9.63
CA GLN A 95 -6.58 6.74 -10.86
C GLN A 95 -6.38 7.86 -11.89
N GLU A 96 -7.28 8.84 -11.92
CA GLU A 96 -7.22 9.96 -12.85
C GLU A 96 -5.99 10.84 -12.58
N ARG A 97 -5.72 11.17 -11.32
CA ARG A 97 -4.52 11.91 -10.93
C ARG A 97 -3.25 11.16 -11.31
N TYR A 98 -3.20 9.85 -11.06
CA TYR A 98 -2.05 9.04 -11.47
C TYR A 98 -1.85 9.01 -12.99
N ARG A 99 -2.94 8.83 -13.74
CA ARG A 99 -2.94 8.84 -15.21
C ARG A 99 -2.38 10.16 -15.75
N ASP A 100 -2.83 11.30 -15.23
CA ASP A 100 -2.43 12.59 -15.76
C ASP A 100 -1.01 12.98 -15.31
N PHE A 101 -0.59 12.56 -14.11
CA PHE A 101 0.83 12.61 -13.71
C PHE A 101 1.72 11.87 -14.72
N ARG A 102 1.34 10.65 -15.13
CA ARG A 102 2.10 9.86 -16.10
C ARG A 102 2.13 10.48 -17.49
N LYS A 103 1.02 11.08 -17.94
CA LYS A 103 1.00 11.84 -19.20
C LYS A 103 2.00 12.99 -19.18
N LEU A 104 2.08 13.75 -18.08
CA LEU A 104 3.03 14.85 -17.93
C LEU A 104 4.48 14.37 -17.94
N GLU A 105 4.78 13.28 -17.23
CA GLU A 105 6.12 12.68 -17.29
C GLU A 105 6.50 12.28 -18.73
N GLY A 106 5.60 11.65 -19.48
CA GLY A 106 5.82 11.26 -20.89
C GLY A 106 6.01 12.45 -21.84
N MET A 107 5.44 13.63 -21.54
CA MET A 107 5.71 14.85 -22.30
C MET A 107 7.15 15.37 -22.11
N THR A 108 7.83 14.93 -21.05
CA THR A 108 9.19 15.38 -20.70
C THR A 108 10.27 14.33 -20.94
N SER A 109 9.90 13.12 -21.39
CA SER A 109 10.81 12.00 -21.63
C SER A 109 10.71 11.51 -23.07
N ASP A 110 11.85 11.33 -23.75
CA ASP A 110 11.89 10.82 -25.13
C ASP A 110 11.70 9.29 -25.22
N ASP A 111 11.77 8.58 -24.09
CA ASP A 111 11.77 7.11 -23.98
C ASP A 111 10.60 6.52 -23.18
N ASP A 112 9.66 7.35 -22.71
CA ASP A 112 8.49 6.94 -21.92
C ASP A 112 7.21 7.32 -22.67
N SER A 113 6.30 6.35 -22.86
CA SER A 113 5.01 6.58 -23.54
C SER A 113 4.08 7.50 -22.75
N GLY A 114 4.35 7.72 -21.46
CA GLY A 114 3.46 8.42 -20.53
C GLY A 114 2.18 7.64 -20.23
N SER A 115 2.08 6.38 -20.69
CA SER A 115 0.95 5.50 -20.42
C SER A 115 1.10 4.88 -19.05
N TYR A 116 0.15 5.17 -18.16
CA TYR A 116 0.10 4.55 -16.83
C TYR A 116 -0.21 3.05 -16.86
N GLU A 117 -0.75 2.53 -17.97
CA GLU A 117 -1.09 1.10 -18.13
C GLU A 117 0.15 0.23 -18.36
N ASP A 118 1.24 0.83 -18.85
CA ASP A 118 2.52 0.15 -19.07
C ASP A 118 3.35 0.03 -17.77
N ASP A 119 2.93 0.68 -16.69
CA ASP A 119 3.65 0.69 -15.42
C ASP A 119 3.53 -0.65 -14.69
N TRP A 120 4.61 -1.42 -14.65
CA TRP A 120 4.64 -2.74 -14.01
C TRP A 120 5.57 -2.80 -12.78
N ASN A 121 6.48 -1.84 -12.61
CA ASN A 121 7.51 -1.89 -11.59
C ASN A 121 7.08 -1.18 -10.30
N SER A 122 6.52 -1.92 -9.34
CA SER A 122 5.99 -1.35 -8.10
C SER A 122 7.01 -0.54 -7.28
N ARG A 123 8.33 -0.81 -7.40
CA ARG A 123 9.34 0.03 -6.73
C ARG A 123 9.38 1.43 -7.32
N VAL A 124 9.26 1.55 -8.65
CA VAL A 124 9.24 2.82 -9.36
C VAL A 124 7.94 3.54 -9.06
N ILE A 125 6.81 2.83 -9.19
CA ILE A 125 5.47 3.37 -8.91
C ILE A 125 5.38 3.89 -7.46
N LEU A 126 5.74 3.09 -6.45
CA LEU A 126 5.72 3.54 -5.04
C LEU A 126 6.60 4.77 -4.77
N SER A 127 7.67 4.96 -5.54
CA SER A 127 8.50 6.17 -5.44
C SER A 127 7.75 7.38 -5.98
N LYS A 128 7.07 7.22 -7.12
CA LYS A 128 6.28 8.28 -7.77
C LYS A 128 5.05 8.64 -6.93
N LEU A 129 4.30 7.65 -6.43
CA LEU A 129 3.10 7.88 -5.61
C LEU A 129 3.37 8.76 -4.38
N LYS A 130 4.55 8.60 -3.77
CA LYS A 130 5.00 9.45 -2.67
C LYS A 130 5.06 10.94 -3.06
N ASP A 131 5.44 11.24 -4.31
CA ASP A 131 5.60 12.59 -4.82
C ASP A 131 4.26 13.18 -5.29
N ILE A 132 3.28 12.33 -5.61
CA ILE A 132 1.92 12.76 -6.00
C ILE A 132 1.07 13.05 -4.76
N SER A 133 0.89 12.07 -3.86
CA SER A 133 0.07 12.25 -2.67
C SER A 133 0.35 11.19 -1.60
N PRO A 134 0.42 11.55 -0.31
CA PRO A 134 0.50 10.58 0.77
C PRO A 134 -0.76 9.70 0.91
N HIS A 135 -1.89 10.09 0.29
CA HIS A 135 -3.16 9.34 0.34
C HIS A 135 -3.20 8.09 -0.56
N PHE A 136 -2.18 7.89 -1.41
CA PHE A 136 -1.93 6.62 -2.12
C PHE A 136 -1.38 5.51 -1.22
N MET A 137 -1.47 5.64 0.10
CA MET A 137 -1.19 4.57 1.04
C MET A 137 -2.46 4.20 1.79
N PRO A 138 -2.72 2.91 2.06
CA PRO A 138 -3.73 2.52 3.03
C PRO A 138 -3.53 3.26 4.36
N ILE A 139 -4.62 3.81 4.89
CA ILE A 139 -4.64 4.51 6.17
C ILE A 139 -5.23 3.54 7.20
N PRO A 140 -4.42 2.91 8.04
CA PRO A 140 -4.92 1.94 9.01
C PRO A 140 -5.74 2.68 10.08
N LEU A 141 -6.91 2.13 10.37
CA LEU A 141 -7.93 2.72 11.24
C LEU A 141 -7.86 2.06 12.63
N GLY A 142 -7.88 2.89 13.66
CA GLY A 142 -7.90 2.51 15.06
C GLY A 142 -9.32 2.55 15.64
N GLU A 143 -9.44 3.03 16.88
CA GLU A 143 -10.73 3.06 17.57
C GLU A 143 -11.76 3.95 16.85
N ARG A 144 -13.00 3.47 16.79
CA ARG A 144 -14.14 4.20 16.25
C ARG A 144 -14.91 4.87 17.38
N GLN A 145 -15.00 6.19 17.32
CA GLN A 145 -15.90 6.97 18.15
C GLN A 145 -17.16 7.30 17.35
N THR A 146 -18.33 7.14 17.98
CA THR A 146 -19.61 7.45 17.34
C THR A 146 -20.32 8.52 18.15
N ASN A 147 -20.67 9.63 17.49
CA ASN A 147 -21.45 10.72 18.07
C ASN A 147 -22.67 10.98 17.19
N GLY A 148 -23.82 10.42 17.59
CA GLY A 148 -25.02 10.44 16.73
C GLY A 148 -24.79 9.68 15.43
N ASN A 149 -24.94 10.38 14.30
CA ASN A 149 -24.72 9.83 12.96
C ASN A 149 -23.28 10.01 12.45
N GLU A 150 -22.42 10.67 13.23
CA GLU A 150 -21.02 10.88 12.86
C GLU A 150 -20.14 9.76 13.40
N HIS A 151 -19.24 9.26 12.54
CA HIS A 151 -18.26 8.26 12.89
C HIS A 151 -16.86 8.84 12.71
N HIS A 152 -16.11 8.90 13.80
CA HIS A 152 -14.72 9.28 13.81
C HIS A 152 -13.85 8.05 13.98
N PHE A 153 -12.80 7.93 13.18
CA PHE A 153 -11.81 6.86 13.32
C PHE A 153 -10.47 7.49 13.66
N GLU A 154 -9.86 7.03 14.75
CA GLU A 154 -8.46 7.36 15.01
C GLU A 154 -7.57 6.67 13.98
N ARG A 155 -6.40 7.23 13.70
CA ARG A 155 -5.40 6.55 12.89
C ARG A 155 -4.65 5.56 13.78
N ALA A 156 -4.57 4.30 13.36
CA ALA A 156 -3.76 3.31 14.08
C ALA A 156 -2.26 3.66 13.98
N ASP A 157 -1.51 3.37 15.04
CA ASP A 157 -0.06 3.61 15.10
C ASP A 157 0.72 2.54 14.31
N VAL A 158 0.62 2.65 12.99
CA VAL A 158 1.34 1.81 12.04
C VAL A 158 2.20 2.71 11.16
N ASN A 159 3.47 2.34 11.00
CA ASN A 159 4.42 3.05 10.15
C ASN A 159 4.15 2.78 8.64
N ALA A 160 2.98 3.20 8.19
CA ALA A 160 2.47 3.07 6.83
C ALA A 160 3.14 4.12 5.92
N THR A 161 4.25 3.74 5.29
CA THR A 161 4.98 4.62 4.37
C THR A 161 5.39 3.91 3.09
N HIS A 162 5.39 4.65 1.97
CA HIS A 162 5.96 4.19 0.70
C HIS A 162 7.39 3.66 0.87
N THR A 163 8.20 4.34 1.70
CA THR A 163 9.59 3.92 1.99
C THR A 163 9.66 2.56 2.69
N LYS A 164 8.75 2.28 3.62
CA LYS A 164 8.68 0.97 4.29
C LYS A 164 8.34 -0.14 3.29
N LEU A 165 7.34 0.07 2.43
CA LEU A 165 6.98 -0.89 1.37
C LEU A 165 8.14 -1.14 0.39
N ILE A 166 8.84 -0.09 -0.04
CA ILE A 166 10.03 -0.20 -0.91
C ILE A 166 11.15 -1.02 -0.21
N LYS A 167 11.36 -0.82 1.09
CA LYS A 167 12.34 -1.61 1.86
C LYS A 167 11.96 -3.09 1.93
N ILE A 168 10.69 -3.39 2.17
CA ILE A 168 10.17 -4.77 2.17
C ILE A 168 10.37 -5.39 0.79
N PHE A 169 9.94 -4.72 -0.28
CA PHE A 169 10.09 -5.16 -1.67
C PHE A 169 11.54 -5.51 -2.03
N LYS A 170 12.50 -4.62 -1.69
CA LYS A 170 13.93 -4.85 -1.92
C LYS A 170 14.45 -6.06 -1.13
N LYS A 171 14.04 -6.20 0.13
CA LYS A 171 14.41 -7.35 0.96
C LYS A 171 13.89 -8.65 0.33
N CYS A 172 12.64 -8.70 -0.11
CA CYS A 172 12.09 -9.87 -0.80
C CYS A 172 12.86 -10.19 -2.08
N GLY A 173 13.12 -9.18 -2.92
CA GLY A 173 13.90 -9.34 -4.15
C GLY A 173 15.27 -9.94 -3.91
N SER A 174 15.94 -9.58 -2.81
CA SER A 174 17.23 -10.17 -2.47
C SER A 174 17.16 -11.70 -2.32
N PHE A 175 16.02 -12.27 -1.89
CA PHE A 175 15.83 -13.73 -1.70
C PHE A 175 15.43 -14.45 -2.98
N MET A 176 15.05 -13.70 -4.03
CA MET A 176 14.73 -14.25 -5.35
C MET A 176 15.97 -14.33 -6.25
N HIS A 177 17.04 -13.62 -5.89
CA HIS A 177 18.27 -13.61 -6.67
C HIS A 177 19.24 -14.68 -6.17
N ILE A 178 19.76 -15.46 -7.11
CA ILE A 178 20.91 -16.33 -6.86
C ILE A 178 22.12 -15.44 -6.57
N PRO A 179 22.81 -15.62 -5.43
CA PRO A 179 23.97 -14.82 -5.09
C PRO A 179 25.13 -15.13 -6.05
N LYS A 180 25.89 -14.10 -6.43
CA LYS A 180 27.06 -14.28 -7.31
C LYS A 180 28.17 -15.00 -6.52
N PRO A 181 28.77 -16.07 -7.06
CA PRO A 181 29.80 -16.85 -6.36
C PRO A 181 31.23 -16.29 -6.54
N PHE A 182 31.40 -15.11 -7.13
CA PHE A 182 32.71 -14.56 -7.49
C PHE A 182 33.23 -13.60 -6.41
N GLY A 183 34.54 -13.67 -6.13
CA GLY A 183 35.23 -12.71 -5.27
C GLY A 183 35.02 -12.88 -3.77
N GLU A 184 34.51 -14.04 -3.34
CA GLU A 184 34.34 -14.38 -1.93
C GLU A 184 34.88 -15.80 -1.66
N GLU A 185 35.51 -15.99 -0.48
CA GLU A 185 35.88 -17.31 0.02
C GLU A 185 34.64 -18.20 0.19
N TYR A 186 34.70 -19.43 -0.32
CA TYR A 186 33.54 -20.34 -0.38
C TYR A 186 32.87 -20.53 0.98
N GLU A 187 33.65 -20.75 2.05
CA GLU A 187 33.11 -20.92 3.40
C GLU A 187 32.42 -19.66 3.94
N SER A 188 32.95 -18.47 3.65
CA SER A 188 32.29 -17.21 4.00
C SER A 188 30.95 -17.09 3.29
N HIS A 189 30.92 -17.42 1.99
CA HIS A 189 29.71 -17.38 1.18
C HIS A 189 28.62 -18.30 1.74
N ILE A 190 28.94 -19.56 2.01
CA ILE A 190 27.99 -20.55 2.54
C ILE A 190 27.47 -20.13 3.92
N ASN A 191 28.34 -19.64 4.80
CA ASN A 191 27.93 -19.20 6.13
C ASN A 191 27.03 -17.96 6.08
N LYS A 192 27.28 -17.01 5.17
CA LYS A 192 26.39 -15.86 4.96
C LYS A 192 25.01 -16.29 4.46
N GLN A 193 24.94 -17.23 3.51
CA GLN A 193 23.66 -17.76 3.04
C GLN A 193 22.90 -18.46 4.19
N ARG A 194 23.57 -19.35 4.93
CA ARG A 194 22.93 -20.05 6.07
C ARG A 194 22.38 -19.08 7.11
N ASN A 195 23.19 -18.11 7.54
CA ASN A 195 22.77 -17.10 8.53
C ASN A 195 21.58 -16.28 8.03
N ARG A 196 21.58 -15.96 6.74
CA ARG A 196 20.51 -15.20 6.11
C ARG A 196 19.17 -15.95 6.13
N TYR A 197 19.15 -17.26 5.84
CA TYR A 197 17.94 -18.06 5.94
C TYR A 197 17.52 -18.31 7.39
N ASN A 198 18.47 -18.48 8.32
CA ASN A 198 18.16 -18.61 9.75
C ASN A 198 17.43 -17.36 10.32
N GLN A 199 17.74 -16.17 9.81
CA GLN A 199 17.09 -14.92 10.22
C GLN A 199 15.79 -14.62 9.45
N ALA A 200 15.47 -15.42 8.43
CA ALA A 200 14.35 -15.14 7.53
C ALA A 200 13.00 -15.30 8.22
N THR A 201 12.83 -16.34 9.05
CA THR A 201 11.56 -16.64 9.73
C THR A 201 11.04 -15.44 10.53
N GLU A 202 11.90 -14.80 11.32
CA GLU A 202 11.49 -13.63 12.12
C GLU A 202 11.18 -12.42 11.23
N THR A 203 11.94 -12.24 10.15
CA THR A 203 11.65 -11.19 9.16
C THR A 203 10.29 -11.39 8.51
N ILE A 204 9.96 -12.63 8.14
CA ILE A 204 8.69 -13.01 7.52
C ILE A 204 7.54 -12.81 8.49
N LYS A 205 7.68 -13.23 9.76
CA LYS A 205 6.71 -12.96 10.84
C LYS A 205 6.42 -11.48 10.98
N GLY A 206 7.47 -10.65 11.09
CA GLY A 206 7.33 -9.21 11.21
C GLY A 206 6.66 -8.55 10.00
N TYR A 207 6.88 -9.07 8.79
CA TYR A 207 6.20 -8.59 7.58
C TYR A 207 4.74 -9.03 7.51
N SER A 208 4.43 -10.27 7.86
CA SER A 208 3.04 -10.75 7.95
C SER A 208 2.25 -9.89 8.94
N GLN A 209 2.78 -9.69 10.15
CA GLN A 209 2.14 -8.86 11.17
C GLN A 209 1.95 -7.42 10.68
N TYR A 210 2.99 -6.81 10.10
CA TYR A 210 2.89 -5.45 9.55
C TYR A 210 1.77 -5.31 8.52
N PHE A 211 1.56 -6.29 7.64
CA PHE A 211 0.47 -6.20 6.66
C PHE A 211 -0.91 -6.38 7.28
N LYS A 212 -1.04 -7.22 8.32
CA LYS A 212 -2.28 -7.30 9.09
C LYS A 212 -2.58 -5.96 9.74
N ASP A 213 -1.61 -5.38 10.45
CA ASP A 213 -1.78 -4.09 11.11
C ASP A 213 -2.13 -2.97 10.11
N LEU A 214 -1.54 -3.02 8.91
CA LEU A 214 -1.78 -2.03 7.86
C LEU A 214 -3.16 -2.16 7.19
N LEU A 215 -3.66 -3.38 6.99
CA LEU A 215 -4.76 -3.65 6.06
C LEU A 215 -6.02 -4.23 6.73
N TRP A 216 -5.96 -4.75 7.94
CA TRP A 216 -7.12 -5.46 8.49
C TRP A 216 -8.34 -4.55 8.65
N HIS A 217 -8.09 -3.32 9.08
CA HIS A 217 -9.05 -2.24 9.08
C HIS A 217 -8.36 -0.98 8.57
N HIS A 218 -8.74 -0.52 7.38
CA HIS A 218 -8.08 0.64 6.77
C HIS A 218 -9.05 1.46 5.91
N ALA A 219 -8.67 2.70 5.65
CA ALA A 219 -9.28 3.54 4.63
C ALA A 219 -8.36 3.65 3.41
N ALA A 220 -8.95 3.62 2.22
CA ALA A 220 -8.32 4.07 0.99
C ALA A 220 -9.04 5.35 0.54
N VAL A 221 -8.31 6.43 0.29
CA VAL A 221 -8.88 7.78 0.14
C VAL A 221 -8.62 8.31 -1.26
N GLY A 222 -9.69 8.71 -1.95
CA GLY A 222 -9.63 9.50 -3.18
C GLY A 222 -9.78 10.98 -2.86
N LEU A 223 -8.90 11.80 -3.41
CA LEU A 223 -8.95 13.25 -3.21
C LEU A 223 -9.81 13.91 -4.30
N GLU A 224 -10.27 15.13 -4.03
CA GLU A 224 -10.88 15.97 -5.06
C GLU A 224 -9.88 16.16 -6.21
N TYR A 225 -10.36 15.99 -7.43
CA TYR A 225 -9.55 16.08 -8.61
C TYR A 225 -10.34 16.81 -9.68
N SER A 226 -9.83 17.95 -10.12
CA SER A 226 -10.36 18.69 -11.27
C SER A 226 -9.38 18.54 -12.42
N ASP A 227 -9.90 18.05 -13.55
CA ASP A 227 -9.15 17.90 -14.79
C ASP A 227 -8.73 19.30 -15.30
N SER A 228 -7.53 19.75 -14.95
CA SER A 228 -7.02 21.05 -15.42
C SER A 228 -6.39 20.86 -16.79
N SER A 229 -6.80 21.67 -17.76
CA SER A 229 -6.28 21.59 -19.14
C SER A 229 -4.76 21.84 -19.25
N ASN A 230 -4.12 22.30 -18.16
CA ASN A 230 -2.68 22.55 -18.07
C ASN A 230 -1.91 21.55 -17.18
N GLY A 231 -2.57 20.52 -16.62
CA GLY A 231 -1.98 19.38 -15.91
C GLY A 231 -1.27 19.65 -14.58
N LEU A 232 -0.75 20.86 -14.35
CA LEU A 232 0.05 21.20 -13.16
C LEU A 232 -0.79 21.46 -11.90
N GLU A 233 -1.98 22.04 -12.03
CA GLU A 233 -2.92 22.27 -10.90
C GLU A 233 -3.55 20.95 -10.40
N ALA A 234 -3.46 19.88 -11.20
CA ALA A 234 -3.94 18.54 -10.87
C ALA A 234 -3.10 17.83 -9.79
N LEU A 235 -1.92 18.37 -9.43
CA LEU A 235 -1.01 17.79 -8.44
C LEU A 235 -1.07 18.48 -7.07
N ASP A 236 -1.89 19.51 -6.91
CA ASP A 236 -2.02 20.23 -5.64
C ASP A 236 -2.77 19.41 -4.57
N ALA A 237 -2.46 19.71 -3.31
CA ALA A 237 -3.08 19.07 -2.15
C ALA A 237 -4.59 19.35 -2.13
N ALA A 238 -5.37 18.32 -2.46
CA ALA A 238 -6.82 18.40 -2.54
C ALA A 238 -7.49 17.78 -1.31
N SER A 239 -8.72 18.23 -1.01
CA SER A 239 -9.53 17.69 0.08
C SER A 239 -9.93 16.23 -0.20
N PRO A 240 -10.04 15.36 0.81
CA PRO A 240 -10.64 14.04 0.64
C PRO A 240 -12.06 14.15 0.05
N LYS A 241 -12.31 13.48 -1.08
CA LYS A 241 -13.63 13.43 -1.74
C LYS A 241 -14.34 12.13 -1.49
N THR A 242 -13.59 11.02 -1.53
CA THR A 242 -14.11 9.68 -1.35
C THR A 242 -13.22 8.92 -0.38
N ALA A 243 -13.83 8.02 0.39
CA ALA A 243 -13.10 7.07 1.20
C ALA A 243 -13.77 5.69 1.10
N TRP A 244 -12.95 4.66 0.95
CA TRP A 244 -13.37 3.27 1.03
C TRP A 244 -12.92 2.75 2.39
N LEU A 245 -13.88 2.53 3.29
CA LEU A 245 -13.61 1.93 4.60
C LEU A 245 -13.63 0.41 4.42
N VAL A 246 -12.46 -0.19 4.56
CA VAL A 246 -12.22 -1.60 4.27
C VAL A 246 -12.05 -2.38 5.56
N ASN A 247 -12.68 -3.55 5.62
CA ASN A 247 -12.53 -4.49 6.72
C ASN A 247 -12.29 -5.90 6.16
N PHE A 248 -11.19 -6.51 6.59
CA PHE A 248 -10.85 -7.89 6.22
C PHE A 248 -11.71 -8.91 6.95
N GLU A 249 -12.50 -8.49 7.95
CA GLU A 249 -13.39 -9.33 8.75
C GLU A 249 -12.66 -10.48 9.46
N ASP A 250 -13.34 -11.61 9.65
CA ASP A 250 -12.77 -12.80 10.26
C ASP A 250 -11.61 -13.34 9.41
N TYR A 251 -10.52 -13.74 10.06
CA TYR A 251 -9.30 -14.18 9.40
C TYR A 251 -9.50 -15.35 8.43
N GLU A 252 -10.39 -16.28 8.72
CA GLU A 252 -10.63 -17.45 7.88
C GLU A 252 -11.65 -17.20 6.76
N SER A 253 -12.38 -16.08 6.80
CA SER A 253 -13.38 -15.77 5.79
C SER A 253 -12.77 -15.39 4.44
N ASP A 254 -13.49 -15.64 3.36
CA ASP A 254 -13.18 -15.11 2.03
C ASP A 254 -13.97 -13.82 1.73
N HIS A 255 -14.42 -13.12 2.78
CA HIS A 255 -15.14 -11.87 2.66
C HIS A 255 -14.26 -10.66 3.01
N ILE A 256 -14.46 -9.58 2.27
CA ILE A 256 -13.90 -8.25 2.52
C ILE A 256 -15.07 -7.29 2.43
N SER A 257 -15.38 -6.53 3.47
CA SER A 257 -16.40 -5.49 3.40
C SER A 257 -15.77 -4.16 3.02
N ILE A 258 -16.48 -3.41 2.15
CA ILE A 258 -16.14 -2.04 1.80
C ILE A 258 -17.38 -1.17 1.99
N VAL A 259 -17.24 -0.12 2.80
CA VAL A 259 -18.24 0.94 2.91
C VAL A 259 -17.71 2.16 2.16
N LEU A 260 -18.51 2.66 1.21
CA LEU A 260 -18.18 3.86 0.45
C LEU A 260 -18.65 5.09 1.22
N ALA A 261 -17.73 6.02 1.45
CA ALA A 261 -18.01 7.34 1.99
C ALA A 261 -17.66 8.41 0.95
N GLN A 262 -18.47 9.46 0.88
CA GLN A 262 -18.28 10.63 0.03
C GLN A 262 -18.38 11.87 0.91
N ALA A 263 -17.51 12.85 0.66
CA ALA A 263 -17.62 14.18 1.24
C ALA A 263 -18.77 14.93 0.56
N GLU A 264 -19.55 15.68 1.34
CA GLU A 264 -20.60 16.60 0.87
C GLU A 264 -20.04 17.98 0.51
#